data_AF-A0A182S6Q2-F1
#
_entry.id   AF-A0A182S6Q2-F1
#
_cell.length_a   1.000
_cell.length_b   1.000
_cell.length_c   1.000
_cell.angle_alpha   90.00
_cell.angle_beta   90.00
_cell.angle_gamma   90.00
#
_symmetry.space_group_name_H-M   'P 1'
#
loop_
_entity.id
_entity.type
_entity.pdbx_description
1 polymer ?
#
loop_
_entity_poly.entity_id
_entity_poly.type
_entity_poly.pdbx_seq_one_letter_code
_entity_poly.pdbx_strand_id
1 'polypeptide(L)'
;MDRAGVHSLTALVDELYNLDAERSGSLVHESELCTEMRDSAQLLLDSYVRLQGLHLSQMLRKSVETRDWLNCLEPRSVRAVMKRVVEEISAIEAVLGELYDSSVAPHGGGGSRTTASSDSSRKTHFSIAASKQSQFRSTWSTYTPQSQLDSSFVSNMQRLFSEKIEIFAPVEFTKVSIITGIIKICLKTLLECVRLRTFSRYGLQQIQVDAHYLQMNLWRFVSDENLIHVLLDEILGSAVLRCLEPILMEPNAVEIICERN
;
A
#
# COMPACT_ATOMS: atom_id res chain seq x y z
N MET A 1 -18.50 -9.85 -11.53
CA MET A 1 -19.94 -10.11 -11.33
C MET A 1 -20.57 -10.30 -12.68
N ASP A 2 -20.97 -11.53 -12.98
CA ASP A 2 -21.58 -11.87 -14.26
C ASP A 2 -23.03 -11.40 -14.33
N ARG A 3 -23.46 -10.98 -15.52
CA ARG A 3 -24.86 -10.63 -15.83
C ARG A 3 -25.83 -11.75 -15.46
N ALA A 4 -25.36 -13.00 -15.44
CA ALA A 4 -26.10 -14.18 -15.01
C ALA A 4 -26.88 -14.01 -13.70
N GLY A 5 -26.35 -13.28 -12.71
CA GLY A 5 -27.05 -13.04 -11.45
C GLY A 5 -28.31 -12.18 -11.60
N VAL A 6 -28.19 -11.02 -12.26
CA VAL A 6 -29.32 -10.13 -12.52
C VAL A 6 -30.31 -10.80 -13.48
N HIS A 7 -29.80 -11.38 -14.57
CA HIS A 7 -30.59 -12.08 -15.58
C HIS A 7 -31.42 -13.24 -15.00
N SER A 8 -30.84 -14.03 -14.07
CA SER A 8 -31.56 -15.13 -13.42
C SER A 8 -32.70 -14.62 -12.52
N LEU A 9 -32.50 -13.49 -11.84
CA LEU A 9 -33.52 -12.87 -11.00
C LEU A 9 -34.63 -12.21 -11.83
N THR A 10 -34.29 -11.50 -12.91
CA THR A 10 -35.29 -10.91 -13.81
C THR A 10 -36.09 -12.00 -14.52
N ALA A 11 -35.45 -13.03 -15.08
CA ALA A 11 -36.15 -14.14 -15.74
C ALA A 11 -37.09 -14.90 -14.78
N LEU A 12 -36.68 -15.12 -13.53
CA LEU A 12 -37.54 -15.73 -12.50
C LEU A 12 -38.75 -14.83 -12.16
N VAL A 13 -38.57 -13.51 -12.09
CA VAL A 13 -39.68 -12.57 -11.85
C VAL A 13 -40.63 -12.54 -13.05
N ASP A 14 -40.11 -12.52 -14.27
CA ASP A 14 -40.92 -12.54 -15.49
C ASP A 14 -41.75 -13.83 -15.60
N GLU A 15 -41.17 -14.99 -15.25
CA GLU A 15 -41.88 -16.27 -15.17
C GLU A 15 -42.97 -16.27 -14.07
N LEU A 16 -42.64 -15.84 -12.85
CA LEU A 16 -43.57 -15.83 -11.72
C LEU A 16 -44.79 -14.93 -11.92
N TYR A 17 -44.63 -13.83 -12.66
CA TYR A 17 -45.70 -12.84 -12.88
C TYR A 17 -46.24 -12.81 -14.33
N ASN A 18 -45.76 -13.69 -15.21
CA ASN A 18 -46.10 -13.73 -16.65
C ASN A 18 -45.93 -12.37 -17.35
N LEU A 19 -44.78 -11.72 -17.16
CA LEU A 19 -44.50 -10.39 -17.71
C LEU A 19 -43.91 -10.49 -19.14
N ASP A 20 -44.44 -9.68 -20.07
CA ASP A 20 -43.84 -9.46 -21.40
C ASP A 20 -42.84 -8.27 -21.29
N ALA A 21 -41.69 -8.55 -20.66
CA ALA A 21 -40.70 -7.54 -20.28
C ALA A 21 -40.03 -6.87 -21.50
N GLU A 22 -39.88 -7.59 -22.61
CA GLU A 22 -39.31 -7.05 -23.86
C GLU A 22 -40.20 -5.95 -24.50
N ARG A 23 -41.50 -5.90 -24.14
CA ARG A 23 -42.47 -4.95 -24.72
C ARG A 23 -42.96 -3.88 -23.76
N SER A 24 -42.64 -3.98 -22.48
CA SER A 24 -43.15 -3.08 -21.45
C SER A 24 -42.18 -1.93 -21.16
N GLY A 25 -42.33 -0.81 -21.88
CA GLY A 25 -41.55 0.43 -21.67
C GLY A 25 -41.77 1.17 -20.34
N SER A 26 -42.32 0.48 -19.34
CA SER A 26 -42.52 0.97 -17.96
C SER A 26 -41.80 0.10 -16.92
N LEU A 27 -41.13 -0.97 -17.33
CA LEU A 27 -40.34 -1.84 -16.44
C LEU A 27 -38.86 -1.45 -16.50
N VAL A 28 -38.15 -1.63 -15.39
CA VAL A 28 -36.70 -1.37 -15.30
C VAL A 28 -35.96 -2.43 -16.13
N HIS A 29 -35.05 -2.00 -17.01
CA HIS A 29 -34.34 -2.92 -17.89
C HIS A 29 -33.16 -3.61 -17.20
N GLU A 30 -32.82 -4.85 -17.61
CA GLU A 30 -31.68 -5.62 -17.05
C GLU A 30 -30.36 -4.81 -17.08
N SER A 31 -30.14 -4.01 -18.12
CA SER A 31 -28.96 -3.14 -18.26
C SER A 31 -28.89 -2.03 -17.22
N GLU A 32 -30.04 -1.51 -16.78
CA GLU A 32 -30.15 -0.47 -15.76
C GLU A 32 -29.83 -1.06 -14.38
N LEU A 33 -30.49 -2.18 -14.02
CA LEU A 33 -30.17 -2.96 -12.80
C LEU A 33 -28.70 -3.39 -12.73
N CYS A 34 -28.13 -3.86 -13.85
CA CYS A 34 -26.71 -4.20 -13.94
C CYS A 34 -25.77 -3.01 -13.71
N THR A 35 -26.22 -1.79 -14.03
CA THR A 35 -25.44 -0.56 -13.85
C THR A 35 -25.57 -0.08 -12.40
N GLU A 36 -26.78 0.06 -11.88
CA GLU A 36 -27.02 0.44 -10.47
C GLU A 36 -26.33 -0.51 -9.47
N MET A 37 -26.38 -1.83 -9.73
CA MET A 37 -25.70 -2.81 -8.89
C MET A 37 -24.18 -2.68 -8.95
N ARG A 38 -23.62 -2.32 -10.12
CA ARG A 38 -22.18 -2.09 -10.29
C ARG A 38 -21.72 -0.82 -9.60
N ASP A 39 -22.47 0.26 -9.74
CA ASP A 39 -22.17 1.55 -9.10
C ASP A 39 -22.28 1.43 -7.58
N SER A 40 -23.30 0.72 -7.09
CA SER A 40 -23.44 0.38 -5.67
C SER A 40 -22.27 -0.45 -5.15
N ALA A 41 -21.81 -1.45 -5.92
CA ALA A 41 -20.65 -2.26 -5.57
C ALA A 41 -19.35 -1.42 -5.54
N GLN A 42 -19.18 -0.47 -6.46
CA GLN A 42 -18.04 0.45 -6.48
C GLN A 42 -18.04 1.37 -5.25
N LEU A 43 -19.19 1.96 -4.91
CA LEU A 43 -19.34 2.81 -3.71
C LEU A 43 -19.01 2.07 -2.40
N LEU A 44 -19.38 0.79 -2.31
CA LEU A 44 -19.02 -0.07 -1.19
C LEU A 44 -17.51 -0.37 -1.15
N LEU A 45 -16.91 -0.67 -2.30
CA LEU A 45 -15.48 -0.95 -2.44
C LEU A 45 -14.62 0.25 -2.05
N ASP A 46 -14.92 1.43 -2.61
CA ASP A 46 -14.23 2.68 -2.30
C ASP A 46 -14.40 3.06 -0.83
N SER A 47 -15.59 2.82 -0.26
CA SER A 47 -15.85 3.06 1.17
C SER A 47 -15.05 2.12 2.07
N TYR A 48 -14.90 0.84 1.70
CA TYR A 48 -14.06 -0.12 2.42
C TYR A 48 -12.58 0.30 2.40
N VAL A 49 -12.04 0.62 1.22
CA VAL A 49 -10.65 1.10 1.07
C VAL A 49 -10.41 2.36 1.90
N ARG A 50 -11.33 3.33 1.84
CA ARG A 50 -11.26 4.55 2.64
C ARG A 50 -11.29 4.27 4.15
N LEU A 51 -12.13 3.34 4.61
CA LEU A 51 -12.26 3.01 6.03
C LEU A 51 -11.00 2.31 6.56
N GLN A 52 -10.50 1.30 5.85
CA GLN A 52 -9.26 0.59 6.22
C GLN A 52 -8.04 1.51 6.18
N GLY A 53 -7.91 2.31 5.12
CA GLY A 53 -6.88 3.34 5.00
C GLY A 53 -6.94 4.33 6.15
N LEU A 54 -8.13 4.84 6.51
CA LEU A 54 -8.30 5.77 7.63
C LEU A 54 -7.92 5.14 8.97
N HIS A 55 -8.28 3.88 9.24
CA HIS A 55 -7.92 3.18 10.48
C HIS A 55 -6.40 3.11 10.68
N LEU A 56 -5.66 2.67 9.65
CA LEU A 56 -4.19 2.63 9.66
C LEU A 56 -3.58 4.04 9.76
N SER A 57 -4.14 5.00 9.02
CA SER A 57 -3.75 6.40 9.05
C SER A 57 -3.88 7.06 10.43
N GLN A 58 -4.86 6.67 11.26
CA GLN A 58 -4.95 7.21 12.63
C GLN A 58 -3.80 6.72 13.52
N MET A 59 -3.37 5.47 13.38
CA MET A 59 -2.20 4.95 14.11
C MET A 59 -0.93 5.69 13.69
N LEU A 60 -0.72 5.84 12.38
CA LEU A 60 0.40 6.60 11.80
C LEU A 60 0.40 8.06 12.31
N ARG A 61 -0.72 8.77 12.18
CA ARG A 61 -0.89 10.14 12.65
C ARG A 61 -0.52 10.26 14.13
N LYS A 62 -1.19 9.51 15.01
CA LYS A 62 -0.93 9.55 16.46
C LYS A 62 0.54 9.32 16.78
N SER A 63 1.19 8.35 16.11
CA SER A 63 2.62 8.05 16.33
C SER A 63 3.59 9.17 15.95
N VAL A 64 3.18 10.07 15.05
CA VAL A 64 3.94 11.26 14.64
C VAL A 64 3.56 12.47 15.49
N GLU A 65 2.30 12.60 15.87
CA GLU A 65 1.82 13.73 16.66
C GLU A 65 2.33 13.73 18.10
N THR A 66 2.44 12.55 18.75
CA THR A 66 2.81 12.44 20.18
C THR A 66 4.31 12.29 20.43
N ARG A 67 5.16 12.28 19.39
CA ARG A 67 6.62 12.11 19.54
C ARG A 67 7.32 13.45 19.57
N ASP A 68 8.25 13.61 20.51
CA ASP A 68 9.22 14.70 20.48
C ASP A 68 10.28 14.43 19.40
N TRP A 69 10.15 15.13 18.28
CA TRP A 69 11.03 15.00 17.11
C TRP A 69 12.32 15.82 17.22
N LEU A 70 12.43 16.71 18.21
CA LEU A 70 13.64 17.48 18.46
C LEU A 70 14.57 16.73 19.43
N ASN A 71 14.03 16.14 20.49
CA ASN A 71 14.80 15.41 21.51
C ASN A 71 14.84 13.89 21.27
N CYS A 72 14.83 13.46 20.01
CA CYS A 72 15.01 12.05 19.64
C CYS A 72 16.42 11.54 20.02
N LEU A 73 16.48 10.30 20.52
CA LEU A 73 17.72 9.53 20.61
C LEU A 73 18.05 8.89 19.25
N GLU A 74 19.32 8.53 19.05
CA GLU A 74 19.78 7.81 17.86
C GLU A 74 18.95 6.54 17.61
N PRO A 75 18.40 6.33 16.39
CA PRO A 75 17.60 5.15 16.08
C PRO A 75 18.36 3.84 16.29
N ARG A 76 17.72 2.89 17.00
CA ARG A 76 18.22 1.52 17.19
C ARG A 76 17.20 0.44 16.79
N SER A 77 15.98 0.85 16.45
CA SER A 77 14.88 0.00 16.02
C SER A 77 13.90 0.79 15.15
N VAL A 78 13.14 0.05 14.34
CA VAL A 78 11.96 0.56 13.63
C VAL A 78 10.87 0.90 14.64
N ARG A 79 10.11 1.99 14.45
CA ARG A 79 8.97 2.28 15.34
C ARG A 79 7.91 1.17 15.23
N ALA A 80 7.41 0.69 16.37
CA ALA A 80 6.42 -0.39 16.44
C ALA A 80 5.15 -0.16 15.60
N VAL A 81 4.75 1.10 15.41
CA VAL A 81 3.63 1.49 14.52
C VAL A 81 3.83 1.03 13.07
N MET A 82 5.06 1.04 12.56
CA MET A 82 5.34 0.66 11.17
C MET A 82 5.20 -0.84 10.96
N LYS A 83 5.68 -1.63 11.93
CA LYS A 83 5.43 -3.08 12.00
C LYS A 83 3.94 -3.37 12.04
N ARG A 84 3.22 -2.69 12.95
CA ARG A 84 1.77 -2.83 13.09
C ARG A 84 1.01 -2.52 11.80
N VAL A 85 1.43 -1.51 11.04
CA VAL A 85 0.84 -1.21 9.72
C VAL A 85 1.08 -2.35 8.72
N VAL A 86 2.29 -2.92 8.66
CA VAL A 86 2.61 -4.07 7.79
C VAL A 86 1.83 -5.33 8.20
N GLU A 87 1.70 -5.59 9.50
CA GLU A 87 0.88 -6.69 10.06
C GLU A 87 -0.60 -6.55 9.64
N GLU A 88 -1.19 -5.38 9.84
CA GLU A 88 -2.60 -5.14 9.51
C GLU A 88 -2.86 -5.19 8.00
N ILE A 89 -1.94 -4.70 7.17
CA ILE A 89 -2.03 -4.85 5.71
C ILE A 89 -1.95 -6.34 5.31
N SER A 90 -1.09 -7.13 5.98
CA SER A 90 -1.02 -8.58 5.77
C SER A 90 -2.32 -9.30 6.20
N ALA A 91 -2.96 -8.85 7.29
CA ALA A 91 -4.24 -9.38 7.75
C ALA A 91 -5.38 -9.03 6.77
N ILE A 92 -5.42 -7.80 6.26
CA ILE A 92 -6.35 -7.38 5.20
C ILE A 92 -6.12 -8.20 3.93
N GLU A 93 -4.87 -8.45 3.54
CA GLU A 93 -4.56 -9.31 2.40
C GLU A 93 -5.12 -10.72 2.57
N ALA A 94 -5.00 -11.33 3.76
CA ALA A 94 -5.51 -12.66 4.03
C ALA A 94 -7.04 -12.74 3.87
N VAL A 95 -7.78 -11.78 4.45
CA VAL A 95 -9.25 -11.70 4.33
C VAL A 95 -9.69 -11.49 2.87
N LEU A 96 -8.97 -10.65 2.11
CA LEU A 96 -9.24 -10.48 0.69
C LEU A 96 -8.89 -11.74 -0.11
N GLY A 97 -7.84 -12.48 0.27
CA GLY A 97 -7.50 -13.78 -0.29
C GLY A 97 -8.65 -14.77 -0.16
N GLU A 98 -9.18 -14.97 1.04
CA GLU A 98 -10.32 -15.86 1.29
C GLU A 98 -11.55 -15.51 0.41
N LEU A 99 -11.88 -14.23 0.28
CA LEU A 99 -13.01 -13.77 -0.54
C LEU A 99 -12.80 -13.98 -2.04
N TYR A 100 -11.62 -13.64 -2.56
CA TYR A 100 -11.33 -13.73 -3.99
C TYR A 100 -11.06 -15.18 -4.42
N ASP A 101 -10.32 -15.96 -3.65
CA ASP A 101 -10.04 -17.37 -3.96
C ASP A 101 -11.32 -18.22 -3.88
N SER A 102 -12.25 -17.91 -2.95
CA SER A 102 -13.58 -18.53 -2.92
C SER A 102 -14.43 -18.20 -4.16
N SER A 103 -14.22 -17.03 -4.79
CA SER A 103 -14.95 -16.63 -6.00
C SER A 103 -14.41 -17.27 -7.29
N VAL A 104 -13.18 -17.80 -7.26
CA VAL A 104 -12.51 -18.42 -8.41
C VAL A 104 -12.72 -19.94 -8.45
N ALA A 105 -13.23 -20.56 -7.39
CA ALA A 105 -13.53 -22.00 -7.35
C ALA A 105 -14.80 -22.35 -8.16
N PRO A 106 -14.68 -22.93 -9.38
CA PRO A 106 -15.85 -23.34 -10.15
C PRO A 106 -16.41 -24.63 -9.56
N HIS A 107 -17.71 -24.84 -9.69
CA HIS A 107 -18.33 -26.10 -9.27
C HIS A 107 -17.82 -27.28 -10.13
N GLY A 108 -16.87 -28.05 -9.57
CA GLY A 108 -16.54 -29.41 -9.99
C GLY A 108 -15.13 -29.61 -10.57
N GLY A 109 -14.33 -30.50 -9.94
CA GLY A 109 -13.20 -31.15 -10.63
C GLY A 109 -11.82 -31.17 -9.92
N GLY A 110 -11.73 -31.86 -8.78
CA GLY A 110 -10.57 -32.68 -8.35
C GLY A 110 -9.11 -32.20 -8.52
N GLY A 111 -8.44 -31.95 -7.39
CA GLY A 111 -6.97 -31.95 -7.24
C GLY A 111 -6.32 -30.57 -7.43
N SER A 112 -5.36 -30.12 -6.61
CA SER A 112 -4.49 -30.88 -5.70
C SER A 112 -4.44 -30.27 -4.29
N ARG A 113 -4.63 -31.10 -3.27
CA ARG A 113 -4.28 -30.74 -1.89
C ARG A 113 -2.77 -30.96 -1.74
N THR A 114 -1.96 -29.90 -1.84
CA THR A 114 -0.57 -29.99 -1.39
C THR A 114 -0.59 -30.11 0.13
N THR A 115 -0.38 -31.35 0.60
CA THR A 115 -0.34 -31.71 2.00
C THR A 115 0.73 -30.91 2.74
N ALA A 116 0.44 -30.54 3.99
CA ALA A 116 1.42 -29.98 4.89
C ALA A 116 2.65 -30.90 5.01
N SER A 117 3.82 -30.34 4.76
CA SER A 117 5.12 -30.95 5.06
C SER A 117 5.88 -30.00 5.97
N SER A 118 5.73 -30.20 7.29
CA SER A 118 6.68 -29.65 8.24
C SER A 118 7.98 -30.43 8.12
N ASP A 119 9.06 -29.77 7.73
CA ASP A 119 10.40 -30.18 8.14
C ASP A 119 11.21 -28.96 8.59
N SER A 120 12.02 -29.15 9.62
CA SER A 120 12.75 -28.12 10.33
C SER A 120 14.21 -28.51 10.43
N SER A 121 15.00 -28.19 9.39
CA SER A 121 16.45 -28.46 9.35
C SER A 121 17.29 -27.26 8.91
N ARG A 122 17.70 -26.48 9.91
CA ARG A 122 19.04 -25.91 10.13
C ARG A 122 20.02 -25.80 8.93
N LYS A 123 20.35 -24.54 8.61
CA LYS A 123 21.69 -24.00 8.25
C LYS A 123 22.34 -24.41 6.91
N THR A 124 23.23 -23.49 6.48
CA THR A 124 24.24 -23.59 5.41
C THR A 124 23.76 -23.85 3.98
N HIS A 125 23.53 -22.79 3.21
CA HIS A 125 24.55 -22.31 2.25
C HIS A 125 24.28 -20.86 1.81
N PHE A 126 25.20 -19.95 2.11
CA PHE A 126 25.17 -18.56 1.64
C PHE A 126 26.26 -18.38 0.58
N SER A 127 25.88 -18.39 -0.70
CA SER A 127 26.63 -17.83 -1.83
C SER A 127 25.82 -17.98 -3.13
N ILE A 128 26.09 -17.11 -4.12
CA ILE A 128 25.45 -17.07 -5.46
C ILE A 128 24.02 -16.50 -5.49
N ALA A 129 23.82 -15.29 -4.94
CA ALA A 129 22.65 -14.43 -5.25
C ALA A 129 23.03 -12.95 -5.54
N ALA A 130 24.32 -12.66 -5.71
CA ALA A 130 24.89 -11.30 -5.73
C ALA A 130 24.68 -10.49 -7.03
N SER A 131 23.63 -10.77 -7.81
CA SER A 131 23.39 -10.14 -9.12
C SER A 131 22.00 -9.52 -9.33
N LYS A 132 21.08 -9.63 -8.36
CA LYS A 132 19.76 -8.93 -8.39
C LYS A 132 19.58 -7.85 -7.32
N GLN A 133 20.46 -7.77 -6.33
CA GLN A 133 20.34 -6.82 -5.21
C GLN A 133 20.83 -5.40 -5.54
N SER A 134 21.24 -5.12 -6.79
CA SER A 134 21.69 -3.77 -7.20
C SER A 134 20.54 -2.77 -7.42
N GLN A 135 19.31 -3.24 -7.67
CA GLN A 135 18.15 -2.36 -7.89
C GLN A 135 17.44 -1.94 -6.58
N PHE A 136 17.74 -2.57 -5.45
CA PHE A 136 17.15 -2.24 -4.15
C PHE A 136 17.85 -1.09 -3.40
N ARG A 137 18.87 -0.46 -3.99
CA ARG A 137 19.56 0.67 -3.36
C ARG A 137 18.67 1.92 -3.37
N SER A 138 18.21 2.32 -2.19
CA SER A 138 17.52 3.59 -1.98
C SER A 138 18.36 4.77 -2.48
N THR A 139 17.77 5.61 -3.34
CA THR A 139 18.45 6.76 -4.00
C THR A 139 18.72 7.95 -3.04
N TRP A 140 18.55 7.73 -1.73
CA TRP A 140 18.61 8.75 -0.68
C TRP A 140 20.01 9.33 -0.44
N SER A 141 21.05 8.73 -1.03
CA SER A 141 22.41 9.32 -1.09
C SER A 141 22.42 10.71 -1.72
N THR A 142 21.43 11.04 -2.55
CA THR A 142 21.23 12.35 -3.19
C THR A 142 20.97 13.49 -2.20
N TYR A 143 20.56 13.21 -0.97
CA TYR A 143 20.30 14.20 0.09
C TYR A 143 21.53 14.58 0.92
N THR A 144 22.73 14.12 0.56
CA THR A 144 23.95 14.43 1.32
C THR A 144 24.41 15.89 1.13
N PRO A 145 24.91 16.60 2.16
CA PRO A 145 25.16 18.05 2.06
C PRO A 145 26.30 18.50 1.13
N GLN A 146 27.05 17.59 0.51
CA GLN A 146 28.24 17.94 -0.29
C GLN A 146 27.89 18.57 -1.67
N SER A 147 26.63 18.53 -2.10
CA SER A 147 26.17 18.94 -3.45
C SER A 147 24.88 19.76 -3.45
N GLN A 148 24.67 20.63 -2.44
CA GLN A 148 23.37 21.30 -2.20
C GLN A 148 22.79 22.09 -3.38
N LEU A 149 23.63 22.65 -4.26
CA LEU A 149 23.15 23.47 -5.40
C LEU A 149 22.49 22.60 -6.48
N ASP A 150 23.14 21.50 -6.91
CA ASP A 150 22.61 20.64 -7.98
C ASP A 150 21.49 19.70 -7.49
N SER A 151 21.58 19.22 -6.23
CA SER A 151 20.56 18.33 -5.64
C SER A 151 19.18 19.01 -5.55
N SER A 152 19.15 20.32 -5.28
CA SER A 152 17.91 21.11 -5.26
C SER A 152 17.24 21.24 -6.64
N PHE A 153 18.02 21.32 -7.73
CA PHE A 153 17.50 21.36 -9.09
C PHE A 153 17.01 19.98 -9.55
N VAL A 154 17.77 18.92 -9.28
CA VAL A 154 17.40 17.55 -9.67
C VAL A 154 16.15 17.07 -8.93
N SER A 155 16.04 17.32 -7.62
CA SER A 155 14.85 16.97 -6.85
C SER A 155 13.60 17.75 -7.30
N ASN A 156 13.73 19.03 -7.64
CA ASN A 156 12.64 19.82 -8.23
C ASN A 156 12.24 19.33 -9.63
N MET A 157 13.19 18.89 -10.47
CA MET A 157 12.88 18.27 -11.77
C MET A 157 12.19 16.91 -11.60
N GLN A 158 12.69 16.03 -10.72
CA GLN A 158 12.01 14.75 -10.43
C GLN A 158 10.59 14.98 -9.91
N ARG A 159 10.38 15.98 -9.05
CA ARG A 159 9.05 16.39 -8.56
C ARG A 159 8.12 16.90 -9.68
N LEU A 160 8.65 17.60 -10.68
CA LEU A 160 7.90 18.01 -11.88
C LEU A 160 7.52 16.83 -12.79
N PHE A 161 8.23 15.69 -12.71
CA PHE A 161 7.89 14.46 -13.44
C PHE A 161 7.10 13.44 -12.59
N SER A 162 7.09 13.56 -11.26
CA SER A 162 6.21 12.80 -10.34
C SER A 162 4.75 13.28 -10.35
N GLU A 163 4.42 14.33 -11.10
CA GLU A 163 3.12 15.02 -11.10
C GLU A 163 1.92 14.18 -11.63
N LYS A 164 2.11 12.88 -11.88
CA LYS A 164 1.04 11.93 -12.28
C LYS A 164 1.06 10.56 -11.57
N ILE A 165 1.36 10.52 -10.28
CA ILE A 165 0.75 9.45 -9.46
C ILE A 165 -0.75 9.74 -9.40
N GLU A 166 -1.56 9.03 -10.20
CA GLU A 166 -3.03 9.12 -10.16
C GLU A 166 -3.56 8.53 -8.84
N ILE A 167 -3.54 9.39 -7.81
CA ILE A 167 -3.94 9.07 -6.44
C ILE A 167 -5.36 8.48 -6.42
N PHE A 168 -6.23 9.10 -7.24
CA PHE A 168 -7.66 8.88 -7.32
C PHE A 168 -8.10 8.00 -8.50
N ALA A 169 -7.18 7.24 -9.10
CA ALA A 169 -7.58 6.14 -9.98
C ALA A 169 -8.59 5.24 -9.22
N PRO A 170 -9.74 4.89 -9.82
CA PRO A 170 -10.80 4.14 -9.14
C PRO A 170 -10.26 2.79 -8.65
N VAL A 171 -10.74 2.34 -7.50
CA VAL A 171 -10.32 1.04 -6.97
C VAL A 171 -10.93 -0.05 -7.83
N GLU A 172 -10.10 -0.89 -8.44
CA GLU A 172 -10.58 -2.03 -9.21
C GLU A 172 -11.02 -3.16 -8.27
N PHE A 173 -11.92 -4.01 -8.75
CA PHE A 173 -12.34 -5.25 -8.08
C PHE A 173 -11.23 -6.33 -8.13
N THR A 174 -10.04 -6.02 -7.61
CA THR A 174 -8.91 -6.93 -7.47
C THR A 174 -8.23 -6.72 -6.11
N LYS A 175 -7.77 -7.82 -5.48
CA LYS A 175 -7.05 -7.78 -4.20
C LYS A 175 -5.92 -6.74 -4.20
N VAL A 176 -5.12 -6.69 -5.28
CA VAL A 176 -3.96 -5.80 -5.41
C VAL A 176 -4.38 -4.33 -5.50
N SER A 177 -5.41 -3.99 -6.26
CA SER A 177 -5.89 -2.59 -6.37
C SER A 177 -6.43 -2.08 -5.02
N ILE A 178 -7.20 -2.91 -4.30
CA ILE A 178 -7.72 -2.61 -2.96
C ILE A 178 -6.58 -2.31 -1.98
N ILE A 179 -5.59 -3.20 -1.88
CA ILE A 179 -4.47 -3.03 -0.94
C ILE A 179 -3.59 -1.84 -1.35
N THR A 180 -3.34 -1.65 -2.64
CA THR A 180 -2.62 -0.46 -3.16
C THR A 180 -3.35 0.83 -2.78
N GLY A 181 -4.69 0.87 -2.86
CA GLY A 181 -5.51 1.99 -2.41
C GLY A 181 -5.33 2.31 -0.92
N ILE A 182 -5.36 1.27 -0.07
CA ILE A 182 -5.14 1.40 1.38
C ILE A 182 -3.73 1.93 1.67
N ILE A 183 -2.69 1.38 1.03
CA ILE A 183 -1.30 1.83 1.19
C ILE A 183 -1.13 3.28 0.74
N LYS A 184 -1.70 3.69 -0.41
CA LYS A 184 -1.69 5.08 -0.88
C LYS A 184 -2.23 6.06 0.18
N ILE A 185 -3.34 5.72 0.85
CA ILE A 185 -3.94 6.55 1.92
C ILE A 185 -3.01 6.63 3.14
N CYS A 186 -2.42 5.50 3.55
CA CYS A 186 -1.49 5.43 4.69
C CYS A 186 -0.25 6.28 4.47
N LEU A 187 0.45 6.08 3.35
CA LEU A 187 1.70 6.79 3.04
C LEU A 187 1.46 8.29 2.84
N LYS A 188 0.38 8.70 2.15
CA LYS A 188 0.05 10.13 2.04
C LYS A 188 -0.34 10.76 3.36
N THR A 189 -0.96 10.02 4.28
CA THR A 189 -1.20 10.53 5.64
C THR A 189 0.10 10.68 6.42
N LEU A 190 1.02 9.73 6.31
CA LEU A 190 2.34 9.82 6.94
C LEU A 190 3.14 11.01 6.40
N LEU A 191 3.15 11.22 5.08
CA LEU A 191 3.74 12.39 4.42
C LEU A 191 3.18 13.70 4.99
N GLU A 192 1.85 13.84 5.06
CA GLU A 192 1.23 15.05 5.60
C GLU A 192 1.57 15.27 7.08
N CYS A 193 1.61 14.20 7.90
CA CYS A 193 1.99 14.32 9.30
C CYS A 193 3.46 14.75 9.47
N VAL A 194 4.37 14.22 8.63
CA VAL A 194 5.79 14.61 8.59
C VAL A 194 5.95 16.05 8.11
N ARG A 195 5.21 16.46 7.08
CA ARG A 195 5.18 17.84 6.55
C ARG A 195 4.72 18.88 7.58
N LEU A 196 4.11 18.45 8.68
CA LEU A 196 3.67 19.29 9.81
C LEU A 196 4.57 19.19 11.05
N ARG A 197 5.78 18.62 10.97
CA ARG A 197 6.73 18.49 12.09
C ARG A 197 8.11 19.04 11.78
N THR A 198 8.86 19.43 12.82
CA THR A 198 10.25 19.86 12.71
C THR A 198 11.12 18.82 13.39
N PHE A 199 12.24 18.45 12.78
CA PHE A 199 13.08 17.32 13.19
C PHE A 199 14.46 17.79 13.63
N SER A 200 15.04 17.12 14.64
CA SER A 200 16.49 17.07 14.80
C SER A 200 17.08 15.97 13.93
N ARG A 201 18.42 15.90 13.85
CA ARG A 201 19.16 14.84 13.16
C ARG A 201 18.60 13.45 13.46
N TYR A 202 18.47 13.07 14.73
CA TYR A 202 17.97 11.75 15.11
C TYR A 202 16.46 11.57 14.84
N GLY A 203 15.69 12.66 14.82
CA GLY A 203 14.30 12.64 14.36
C GLY A 203 14.20 12.29 12.87
N LEU A 204 15.01 12.94 12.02
CA LEU A 204 15.12 12.64 10.59
C LEU A 204 15.59 11.20 10.35
N GLN A 205 16.64 10.76 11.05
CA GLN A 205 17.15 9.39 10.92
C GLN A 205 16.12 8.32 11.32
N GLN A 206 15.24 8.60 12.28
CA GLN A 206 14.13 7.69 12.60
C GLN A 206 13.13 7.60 11.44
N ILE A 207 12.80 8.72 10.78
CA ILE A 207 11.94 8.70 9.58
C ILE A 207 12.61 7.91 8.44
N GLN A 208 13.91 8.04 8.24
CA GLN A 208 14.68 7.26 7.27
C GLN A 208 14.60 5.75 7.55
N VAL A 209 14.79 5.33 8.81
CA VAL A 209 14.67 3.93 9.24
C VAL A 209 13.24 3.40 9.03
N ASP A 210 12.24 4.17 9.42
CA ASP A 210 10.83 3.79 9.26
C ASP A 210 10.46 3.66 7.78
N ALA A 211 10.88 4.61 6.94
CA ALA A 211 10.65 4.58 5.50
C ALA A 211 11.31 3.36 4.85
N HIS A 212 12.54 3.02 5.24
CA HIS A 212 13.26 1.86 4.70
C HIS A 212 12.56 0.55 5.06
N TYR A 213 12.13 0.42 6.32
CA TYR A 213 11.36 -0.75 6.75
C TYR A 213 10.06 -0.91 5.98
N LEU A 214 9.32 0.19 5.76
CA LEU A 214 8.11 0.16 4.93
C LEU A 214 8.43 -0.22 3.48
N GLN A 215 9.52 0.31 2.90
CA GLN A 215 9.97 -0.06 1.55
C GLN A 215 10.21 -1.56 1.42
N MET A 216 10.98 -2.16 2.35
CA MET A 216 11.30 -3.59 2.37
C MET A 216 10.08 -4.51 2.52
N ASN A 217 8.98 -4.01 3.10
CA ASN A 217 7.82 -4.82 3.46
C ASN A 217 6.58 -4.57 2.58
N LEU A 218 6.43 -3.39 1.98
CA LEU A 218 5.22 -3.00 1.26
C LEU A 218 5.22 -3.36 -0.23
N TRP A 219 6.39 -3.50 -0.87
CA TRP A 219 6.53 -3.76 -2.31
C TRP A 219 5.72 -5.00 -2.76
N ARG A 220 5.73 -6.07 -1.96
CA ARG A 220 5.03 -7.34 -2.24
C ARG A 220 3.50 -7.25 -2.38
N PHE A 221 2.88 -6.13 -1.97
CA PHE A 221 1.42 -5.94 -2.01
C PHE A 221 0.93 -5.13 -3.21
N VAL A 222 1.84 -4.56 -4.01
CA VAL A 222 1.51 -3.65 -5.13
C VAL A 222 2.03 -4.20 -6.46
N SER A 223 1.35 -3.89 -7.56
CA SER A 223 1.84 -4.25 -8.91
C SER A 223 3.00 -3.37 -9.38
N ASP A 224 3.02 -2.11 -8.97
CA ASP A 224 4.07 -1.14 -9.29
C ASP A 224 4.85 -0.79 -8.02
N GLU A 225 6.03 -1.37 -7.86
CA GLU A 225 6.92 -1.11 -6.73
C GLU A 225 7.42 0.36 -6.72
N ASN A 226 7.54 1.00 -7.88
CA ASN A 226 8.01 2.38 -8.01
C ASN A 226 7.06 3.37 -7.31
N LEU A 227 5.75 3.08 -7.27
CA LEU A 227 4.79 3.84 -6.47
C LEU A 227 5.19 3.93 -4.99
N ILE A 228 5.69 2.83 -4.41
CA ILE A 228 6.10 2.78 -3.00
C ILE A 228 7.40 3.57 -2.80
N HIS A 229 8.37 3.41 -3.71
CA HIS A 229 9.60 4.18 -3.69
C HIS A 229 9.32 5.69 -3.75
N VAL A 230 8.57 6.18 -4.74
CA VAL A 230 8.29 7.63 -4.88
C VAL A 230 7.58 8.20 -3.65
N LEU A 231 6.59 7.49 -3.08
CA LEU A 231 5.88 7.97 -1.88
C LEU A 231 6.76 7.99 -0.63
N LEU A 232 7.70 7.05 -0.48
CA LEU A 232 8.63 7.01 0.65
C LEU A 232 9.77 8.02 0.49
N ASP A 233 10.26 8.24 -0.73
CA ASP A 233 11.19 9.30 -1.09
C ASP A 233 10.59 10.69 -0.81
N GLU A 234 9.31 10.91 -1.14
CA GLU A 234 8.59 12.14 -0.77
C GLU A 234 8.51 12.34 0.76
N ILE A 235 8.24 11.27 1.53
CA ILE A 235 8.19 11.32 3.00
C ILE A 235 9.56 11.71 3.56
N LEU A 236 10.64 11.05 3.12
CA LEU A 236 11.98 11.36 3.59
C LEU A 236 12.43 12.76 3.16
N GLY A 237 12.20 13.14 1.90
CA GLY A 237 12.47 14.49 1.39
C GLY A 237 11.74 15.57 2.17
N SER A 238 10.49 15.34 2.57
CA SER A 238 9.73 16.24 3.45
C SER A 238 10.37 16.37 4.83
N ALA A 239 10.85 15.27 5.42
CA ALA A 239 11.57 15.30 6.69
C ALA A 239 12.93 16.00 6.58
N VAL A 240 13.68 15.81 5.49
CA VAL A 240 14.97 16.49 5.22
C VAL A 240 14.76 18.01 5.17
N LEU A 241 13.76 18.47 4.40
CA LEU A 241 13.41 19.89 4.29
C LEU A 241 12.93 20.53 5.61
N ARG A 242 12.53 19.70 6.58
CA ARG A 242 12.08 20.14 7.91
C ARG A 242 13.01 19.73 9.05
N CYS A 243 14.24 19.32 8.74
CA CYS A 243 15.27 19.02 9.72
C CYS A 243 16.16 20.24 9.99
N LEU A 244 16.49 20.49 11.26
CA LEU A 244 17.42 21.56 11.66
C LEU A 244 18.88 21.24 11.29
N GLU A 245 19.23 19.95 11.26
CA GLU A 245 20.55 19.42 10.90
C GLU A 245 20.35 18.18 10.01
N PRO A 246 20.18 18.33 8.67
CA PRO A 246 19.85 17.24 7.77
C PRO A 246 21.04 16.31 7.51
N ILE A 247 21.33 15.44 8.47
CA ILE A 247 22.35 14.38 8.36
C ILE A 247 21.65 13.02 8.42
N LEU A 248 21.55 12.35 7.27
CA LEU A 248 21.04 10.98 7.18
C LEU A 248 21.96 9.99 7.92
N MET A 249 21.40 8.84 8.26
CA MET A 249 22.12 7.68 8.76
C MET A 249 22.71 6.89 7.59
N GLU A 250 23.89 6.30 7.81
CA GLU A 250 24.56 5.46 6.82
C GLU A 250 23.64 4.31 6.34
N PRO A 251 23.54 4.05 5.02
CA PRO A 251 22.62 3.05 4.48
C PRO A 251 22.75 1.67 5.13
N ASN A 252 23.98 1.20 5.33
CA ASN A 252 24.24 -0.10 5.98
C ASN A 252 23.73 -0.14 7.43
N ALA A 253 23.75 0.97 8.17
CA ALA A 253 23.23 1.03 9.52
C ALA A 253 21.70 0.98 9.53
N VAL A 254 21.05 1.65 8.57
CA VAL A 254 19.60 1.57 8.35
C VAL A 254 19.17 0.15 7.98
N GLU A 255 19.88 -0.49 7.05
CA GLU A 255 19.65 -1.88 6.63
C GLU A 255 19.74 -2.84 7.82
N ILE A 256 20.84 -2.80 8.59
CA ILE A 256 21.04 -3.62 9.79
C ILE A 256 19.95 -3.39 10.86
N ILE A 257 19.44 -2.16 11.01
CA ILE A 257 18.31 -1.90 11.92
C ILE A 257 17.02 -2.53 11.40
N CYS A 258 16.75 -2.44 10.09
CA CYS A 258 15.54 -2.99 9.48
C CYS A 258 15.53 -4.52 9.46
N GLU A 259 16.63 -5.17 9.09
CA GLU A 259 16.75 -6.64 9.05
C GLU A 259 16.55 -7.33 10.40
N ARG A 260 16.74 -6.60 11.51
CA ARG A 260 16.59 -7.10 12.89
C ARG A 260 15.18 -6.95 13.45
N ASN A 261 14.21 -6.43 12.69
CA ASN A 261 12.94 -5.91 13.21
C ASN A 261 11.69 -6.43 12.50
#